data_AF-A0A7Y5D9P2-F1
#
_entry.id   AF-A0A7Y5D9P2-F1
#
_cell.length_a   1.000
_cell.length_b   1.000
_cell.length_c   1.000
_cell.angle_alpha   90.00
_cell.angle_beta   90.00
_cell.angle_gamma   90.00
#
_symmetry.space_group_name_H-M   'P 1'
#
loop_
_entity.id
_entity.type
_entity.pdbx_description
1 polymer ?
#
loop_
_entity_poly.entity_id
_entity_poly.type
_entity_poly.pdbx_seq_one_letter_code
_entity_poly.pdbx_strand_id
1 'polypeptide(L)'
;MLLKNTKWITATINSLLVILLVYTGTSKLIDHNLFKEQLARMGYLKSVAAFLSIALPVSEILTGVFIAFKSTTQIGLWSASILMTVFTLYVALMLADNKTKLPCSCGGVIKALSWKNHLWLNTFFMLAAWLNTYLTGIRKRE
;
A
#
# COMPACT_ATOMS: atom_id res chain seq x y z
N MET A 1 -17.92 25.30 9.66
CA MET A 1 -18.73 24.05 9.70
C MET A 1 -18.15 22.93 8.83
N LEU A 2 -17.67 23.23 7.60
CA LEU A 2 -17.04 22.27 6.68
C LEU A 2 -15.85 21.47 7.28
N LEU A 3 -15.03 22.08 8.15
CA LEU A 3 -13.86 21.45 8.78
C LEU A 3 -14.18 20.45 9.91
N LYS A 4 -15.40 20.47 10.47
CA LYS A 4 -15.74 19.58 11.60
C LYS A 4 -15.97 18.14 11.13
N ASN A 5 -16.55 17.96 9.94
CA ASN A 5 -16.79 16.64 9.35
C ASN A 5 -15.52 16.01 8.77
N THR A 6 -14.54 16.81 8.33
CA THR A 6 -13.28 16.26 7.78
C THR A 6 -12.43 15.55 8.82
N LYS A 7 -12.56 15.90 10.11
CA LYS A 7 -11.84 15.21 11.19
C LYS A 7 -12.19 13.73 11.27
N TRP A 8 -13.47 13.39 11.16
CA TRP A 8 -13.91 11.98 11.19
C TRP A 8 -13.50 11.24 9.92
N ILE A 9 -13.61 11.89 8.76
CA ILE A 9 -13.19 11.31 7.48
C ILE A 9 -11.69 10.99 7.49
N THR A 10 -10.84 11.95 7.86
CA THR A 10 -9.37 11.78 7.92
C THR A 10 -8.97 10.69 8.93
N ALA A 11 -9.66 10.62 10.08
CA ALA A 11 -9.42 9.56 11.07
C ALA A 11 -9.80 8.17 10.54
N THR A 12 -10.96 8.03 9.87
CA THR A 12 -11.38 6.77 9.26
C THR A 12 -10.40 6.33 8.18
N ILE A 13 -9.98 7.24 7.29
CA ILE A 13 -9.01 6.91 6.23
C ILE A 13 -7.66 6.51 6.84
N ASN A 14 -7.17 7.22 7.87
CA ASN A 14 -5.96 6.83 8.58
C ASN A 14 -6.05 5.40 9.11
N SER A 15 -7.13 5.08 9.84
CA SER A 15 -7.30 3.74 10.41
C SER A 15 -7.33 2.65 9.34
N LEU A 16 -8.05 2.88 8.23
CA LEU A 16 -8.11 1.91 7.13
C LEU A 16 -6.75 1.73 6.45
N LEU A 17 -5.98 2.80 6.23
CA LEU A 17 -4.63 2.71 5.67
C LEU A 17 -3.67 1.98 6.61
N VAL A 18 -3.73 2.26 7.92
CA VAL A 18 -2.91 1.56 8.92
C VAL A 18 -3.21 0.08 8.91
N ILE A 19 -4.49 -0.30 8.98
CA ILE A 19 -4.90 -1.71 8.96
C ILE A 19 -4.41 -2.39 7.68
N LEU A 20 -4.63 -1.78 6.52
CA LEU A 20 -4.19 -2.34 5.25
C LEU A 20 -2.68 -2.56 5.21
N LEU A 21 -1.88 -1.51 5.45
CA LEU A 21 -0.43 -1.54 5.29
C LEU A 21 0.25 -2.46 6.32
N VAL A 22 -0.20 -2.43 7.57
CA VAL A 22 0.34 -3.31 8.61
C VAL A 22 -0.03 -4.76 8.32
N TYR A 23 -1.27 -5.01 7.89
CA TYR A 23 -1.71 -6.36 7.52
C TYR A 23 -0.92 -6.93 6.34
N THR A 24 -0.80 -6.18 5.24
CA THR A 24 -0.10 -6.65 4.04
C THR A 24 1.38 -6.83 4.29
N GLY A 25 2.03 -5.88 4.96
CA GLY A 25 3.44 -5.97 5.32
C GLY A 25 3.70 -7.16 6.25
N THR A 26 2.90 -7.33 7.29
CA THR A 26 3.07 -8.47 8.22
C THR A 26 2.85 -9.80 7.51
N SER A 27 1.82 -9.93 6.68
CA SER A 27 1.58 -11.16 5.91
C SER A 27 2.76 -11.51 5.00
N LYS A 28 3.39 -10.51 4.35
CA LYS A 28 4.57 -10.74 3.50
C LYS A 28 5.82 -11.13 4.30
N LEU A 29 5.96 -10.66 5.54
CA LEU A 29 7.07 -11.08 6.41
C LEU A 29 6.85 -12.50 6.96
N ILE A 30 5.62 -12.87 7.29
CA ILE A 30 5.27 -14.24 7.71
C ILE A 30 5.56 -15.22 6.56
N ASP A 31 5.08 -14.91 5.37
CA ASP A 31 5.27 -15.72 4.17
C ASP A 31 6.49 -15.26 3.34
N HIS A 32 7.59 -14.90 4.00
CA HIS A 32 8.75 -14.24 3.37
C HIS A 32 9.32 -15.01 2.17
N ASN A 33 9.54 -16.32 2.32
CA ASN A 33 10.11 -17.15 1.25
C ASN A 33 9.20 -17.17 0.01
N LEU A 34 7.90 -17.29 0.22
CA LEU A 34 6.92 -17.25 -0.85
C LEU A 34 6.93 -15.89 -1.56
N PHE A 35 6.92 -14.78 -0.80
CA PHE A 35 6.98 -13.44 -1.38
C PHE A 35 8.29 -13.21 -2.17
N LYS A 36 9.43 -13.65 -1.64
CA LYS A 36 10.73 -13.59 -2.31
C LYS A 36 10.74 -14.39 -3.62
N GLU A 37 10.22 -15.61 -3.62
CA GLU A 37 10.13 -16.42 -4.83
C GLU A 37 9.26 -15.77 -5.90
N GLN A 38 8.17 -15.12 -5.51
CA GLN A 38 7.31 -14.40 -6.45
C GLN A 38 8.00 -13.21 -7.08
N LEU A 39 8.70 -12.41 -6.27
CA LEU A 39 9.56 -11.34 -6.78
C LEU A 39 10.61 -11.92 -7.74
N ALA A 40 11.21 -13.08 -7.43
CA ALA A 40 12.22 -13.70 -8.27
C ALA A 40 11.68 -14.27 -9.60
N ARG A 41 10.40 -14.65 -9.66
CA ARG A 41 9.73 -15.08 -10.89
C ARG A 41 9.54 -13.94 -11.89
N MET A 42 9.58 -12.70 -11.42
CA MET A 42 9.59 -11.52 -12.28
C MET A 42 11.04 -11.30 -12.70
N GLY A 43 11.39 -11.73 -13.92
CA GLY A 43 12.78 -11.79 -14.37
C GLY A 43 13.61 -10.53 -14.12
N TYR A 44 12.99 -9.35 -14.20
CA TYR A 44 13.64 -8.05 -13.94
C TYR A 44 13.84 -7.71 -12.43
N LEU A 45 13.12 -8.36 -11.52
CA LEU A 45 13.30 -8.21 -10.06
C LEU A 45 14.16 -9.32 -9.44
N LYS A 46 14.53 -10.35 -10.21
CA LYS A 46 15.26 -11.52 -9.67
C LYS A 46 16.52 -11.16 -8.88
N SER A 47 17.31 -10.22 -9.35
CA SER A 47 18.55 -9.77 -8.68
C SER A 47 18.30 -9.00 -7.38
N VAL A 48 17.16 -8.30 -7.28
CA VAL A 48 16.79 -7.46 -6.13
C VAL A 48 15.72 -8.11 -5.24
N ALA A 49 15.23 -9.29 -5.59
CA ALA A 49 14.12 -9.97 -4.93
C ALA A 49 14.37 -10.19 -3.43
N ALA A 50 15.59 -10.58 -3.05
CA ALA A 50 15.96 -10.78 -1.64
C ALA A 50 15.97 -9.49 -0.82
N PHE A 51 16.35 -8.37 -1.44
CA PHE A 51 16.31 -7.06 -0.79
C PHE A 51 14.86 -6.56 -0.66
N LEU A 52 14.11 -6.60 -1.76
CA LEU A 52 12.71 -6.15 -1.81
C LEU A 52 11.79 -7.00 -0.93
N SER A 53 12.08 -8.30 -0.73
CA SER A 53 11.29 -9.16 0.14
C SER A 53 11.34 -8.77 1.62
N ILE A 54 12.29 -7.93 2.01
CA ILE A 54 12.38 -7.32 3.36
C ILE A 54 12.02 -5.84 3.31
N ALA A 55 12.59 -5.10 2.35
CA ALA A 55 12.44 -3.65 2.28
C ALA A 55 10.99 -3.23 2.05
N LEU A 56 10.25 -3.91 1.16
CA LEU A 56 8.85 -3.57 0.89
C LEU A 56 7.96 -3.79 2.11
N PRO A 57 7.91 -4.98 2.74
CA PRO A 57 7.05 -5.19 3.89
C PRO A 57 7.39 -4.30 5.10
N VAL A 58 8.68 -4.04 5.33
CA VAL A 58 9.12 -3.12 6.38
C VAL A 58 8.65 -1.70 6.09
N SER A 59 8.76 -1.24 4.84
CA SER A 59 8.27 0.10 4.45
C SER A 59 6.75 0.23 4.61
N GLU A 60 5.97 -0.82 4.36
CA GLU A 60 4.52 -0.82 4.56
C GLU A 60 4.18 -0.67 6.05
N ILE A 61 4.81 -1.49 6.92
CA ILE A 61 4.58 -1.45 8.36
C ILE A 61 5.01 -0.09 8.95
N LEU A 62 6.21 0.39 8.62
CA LEU A 62 6.70 1.69 9.09
C LEU A 62 5.79 2.84 8.65
N THR A 63 5.26 2.78 7.43
CA THR A 63 4.30 3.76 6.94
C THR A 63 3.02 3.74 7.76
N GLY A 64 2.47 2.55 8.05
CA GLY A 64 1.32 2.39 8.95
C GLY A 64 1.59 2.96 10.35
N VAL A 65 2.76 2.68 10.92
CA VAL A 65 3.21 3.24 12.21
C VAL A 65 3.24 4.76 12.16
N PHE A 66 3.83 5.36 11.11
CA PHE A 66 3.88 6.82 10.98
C PHE A 66 2.50 7.47 10.87
N ILE A 67 1.53 6.83 10.19
CA ILE A 67 0.15 7.32 10.10
C ILE A 67 -0.51 7.31 11.49
N ALA A 68 -0.27 6.28 12.29
CA ALA A 68 -0.91 6.09 13.60
C ALA A 68 -0.55 7.17 14.62
N PHE A 69 0.66 7.74 14.57
CA PHE A 69 1.10 8.79 15.48
C PHE A 69 0.86 10.20 14.91
N LYS A 70 0.11 11.03 15.65
CA LYS A 70 -0.28 12.40 15.25
C LYS A 70 0.88 13.29 14.78
N SER A 71 2.06 13.13 15.38
CA SER A 71 3.26 13.93 15.05
C SER A 71 3.85 13.56 13.68
N THR A 72 3.77 12.28 13.30
CA THR A 72 4.33 11.74 12.05
C THR A 72 3.30 11.47 10.97
N THR A 73 1.99 11.66 11.26
CA THR A 73 0.90 11.31 10.34
C THR A 73 1.10 11.88 8.94
N GLN A 74 1.59 13.11 8.81
CA GLN A 74 1.80 13.72 7.49
C GLN A 74 2.90 13.04 6.68
N ILE A 75 3.99 12.61 7.33
CA ILE A 75 5.06 11.83 6.69
C ILE A 75 4.48 10.48 6.26
N GLY A 76 3.78 9.79 7.16
CA GLY A 76 3.13 8.52 6.86
C GLY A 76 2.13 8.60 5.70
N LEU A 77 1.36 9.68 5.60
CA LEU A 77 0.39 9.88 4.52
C LEU A 77 1.08 10.09 3.16
N TRP A 78 2.15 10.88 3.10
CA TRP A 78 2.96 11.00 1.88
C TRP A 78 3.61 9.67 1.48
N SER A 79 4.19 8.94 2.44
CA SER A 79 4.76 7.61 2.20
C SER A 79 3.70 6.63 1.69
N ALA A 80 2.49 6.65 2.27
CA ALA A 80 1.38 5.80 1.83
C ALA A 80 0.90 6.18 0.42
N SER A 81 0.77 7.47 0.10
CA SER A 81 0.43 7.92 -1.26
C SER A 81 1.43 7.38 -2.29
N ILE A 82 2.73 7.49 -2.01
CA ILE A 82 3.79 7.00 -2.90
C ILE A 82 3.72 5.47 -3.03
N LEU A 83 3.69 4.74 -1.91
CA LEU A 83 3.64 3.27 -1.91
C LEU A 83 2.40 2.75 -2.66
N MET A 84 1.22 3.30 -2.38
CA MET A 84 -0.02 2.90 -3.04
C MET A 84 0.00 3.23 -4.53
N THR A 85 0.58 4.36 -4.94
CA THR A 85 0.75 4.67 -6.36
C THR A 85 1.69 3.68 -7.05
N VAL A 86 2.84 3.37 -6.44
CA VAL A 86 3.77 2.37 -6.99
C VAL A 86 3.12 0.99 -7.11
N PHE A 87 2.42 0.52 -6.06
CA PHE A 87 1.71 -0.76 -6.12
C PHE A 87 0.57 -0.78 -7.14
N THR A 88 -0.18 0.33 -7.28
CA THR A 88 -1.26 0.43 -8.26
C THR A 88 -0.71 0.37 -9.68
N LEU A 89 0.32 1.16 -9.98
CA LEU A 89 0.97 1.17 -11.30
C LEU A 89 1.58 -0.19 -11.63
N TYR A 90 2.23 -0.81 -10.66
CA TYR A 90 2.79 -2.15 -10.82
C TYR A 90 1.72 -3.19 -11.21
N VAL A 91 0.60 -3.25 -10.47
CA VAL A 91 -0.51 -4.16 -10.80
C VAL A 91 -1.14 -3.82 -12.16
N ALA A 92 -1.30 -2.54 -12.49
CA ALA A 92 -1.85 -2.10 -13.77
C ALA A 92 -0.96 -2.53 -14.95
N LEU A 93 0.36 -2.35 -14.84
CA LEU A 93 1.32 -2.77 -15.85
C LEU A 93 1.34 -4.29 -16.03
N MET A 94 1.29 -5.05 -14.93
CA MET A 94 1.18 -6.50 -15.00
C MET A 94 -0.09 -6.98 -15.70
N LEU A 95 -1.22 -6.32 -15.47
CA LEU A 95 -2.49 -6.64 -16.12
C LEU A 95 -2.51 -6.24 -17.60
N ALA A 96 -1.79 -5.18 -17.98
CA ALA A 96 -1.65 -4.75 -19.37
C ALA A 96 -0.74 -5.67 -20.18
N ASP A 97 0.21 -6.35 -19.51
CA ASP A 97 1.09 -7.32 -20.14
C ASP A 97 0.39 -8.66 -20.38
N ASN A 98 -0.29 -8.76 -21.52
CA ASN A 98 -1.04 -9.93 -21.96
C ASN A 98 -0.18 -11.20 -22.19
N LYS A 99 1.15 -11.13 -22.10
CA LYS A 99 2.07 -12.24 -22.40
C LYS A 99 2.56 -12.99 -21.15
N THR A 100 2.42 -12.40 -19.98
CA THR A 100 2.99 -12.95 -18.75
C THR A 100 1.92 -13.69 -17.95
N LYS A 101 2.11 -14.99 -17.69
CA LYS A 101 1.24 -15.72 -16.75
C LYS A 101 1.28 -15.00 -15.41
N LEU A 102 0.15 -14.44 -15.01
CA LEU A 102 0.04 -13.70 -13.75
C LEU A 102 0.50 -14.61 -12.60
N PRO A 103 1.43 -14.16 -11.73
CA PRO A 103 1.85 -14.93 -10.59
C PRO A 103 0.66 -15.16 -9.65
N CYS A 104 0.79 -16.13 -8.75
CA CYS A 104 -0.19 -16.29 -7.69
C CYS A 104 -0.18 -15.02 -6.81
N SER A 105 -1.33 -14.58 -6.34
CA SER A 105 -1.41 -13.43 -5.45
C SER A 105 -0.85 -13.80 -4.05
N CYS A 106 -0.03 -12.95 -3.43
CA CYS A 106 0.39 -13.10 -2.03
C CYS A 106 0.01 -11.89 -1.20
N GLY A 107 -0.58 -12.14 -0.05
CA GLY A 107 -1.05 -11.11 0.89
C GLY A 107 -2.12 -11.63 1.85
N GLY A 108 -2.00 -12.88 2.29
CA GLY A 108 -2.99 -13.50 3.18
C GLY A 108 -4.37 -13.57 2.52
N VAL A 109 -5.38 -12.95 3.12
CA VAL A 109 -6.76 -12.86 2.62
C VAL A 109 -6.81 -12.21 1.23
N ILE A 110 -5.88 -11.31 0.93
CA ILE A 110 -5.79 -10.64 -0.37
C ILE A 110 -5.43 -11.63 -1.49
N LYS A 111 -4.83 -12.80 -1.17
CA LYS A 111 -4.59 -13.89 -2.15
C LYS A 111 -5.86 -14.39 -2.83
N ALA A 112 -7.02 -14.29 -2.16
CA ALA A 112 -8.29 -14.77 -2.69
C ALA A 112 -8.91 -13.82 -3.74
N LEU A 113 -8.41 -12.60 -3.88
CA LEU A 113 -8.93 -11.62 -4.83
C LEU A 113 -8.33 -11.83 -6.22
N SER A 114 -9.13 -11.62 -7.27
CA SER A 114 -8.64 -11.56 -8.64
C SER A 114 -7.71 -10.34 -8.85
N TRP A 115 -6.80 -10.41 -9.81
CA TRP A 115 -5.89 -9.30 -10.11
C TRP A 115 -6.62 -7.99 -10.49
N LYS A 116 -7.79 -8.08 -11.13
CA LYS A 116 -8.63 -6.90 -11.39
C LYS A 116 -9.20 -6.30 -10.10
N ASN A 117 -9.63 -7.14 -9.16
CA ASN A 117 -10.13 -6.68 -7.86
C ASN A 117 -8.99 -6.09 -7.01
N HIS A 118 -7.77 -6.61 -7.13
CA HIS A 118 -6.56 -5.99 -6.54
C HIS A 118 -6.34 -4.59 -7.05
N LEU A 119 -6.42 -4.39 -8.37
CA LEU A 119 -6.23 -3.09 -8.97
C LEU A 119 -7.27 -2.08 -8.45
N TRP A 120 -8.54 -2.49 -8.35
CA TRP A 120 -9.60 -1.65 -7.77
C TRP A 120 -9.34 -1.31 -6.30
N LEU A 121 -8.96 -2.29 -5.48
CA LEU A 121 -8.60 -2.09 -4.08
C LEU A 121 -7.44 -1.09 -3.95
N ASN A 122 -6.35 -1.31 -4.70
CA ASN A 122 -5.19 -0.45 -4.68
C ASN A 122 -5.53 0.98 -5.13
N THR A 123 -6.32 1.12 -6.19
CA THR A 123 -6.76 2.43 -6.70
C THR A 123 -7.61 3.17 -5.67
N PHE A 124 -8.56 2.48 -5.02
CA PHE A 124 -9.38 3.06 -3.96
C PHE A 124 -8.52 3.62 -2.81
N PHE A 125 -7.59 2.81 -2.30
CA PHE A 125 -6.71 3.23 -1.21
C PHE A 125 -5.68 4.29 -1.63
N MET A 126 -5.21 4.25 -2.88
CA MET A 126 -4.37 5.29 -3.46
C MET A 126 -5.09 6.65 -3.45
N LEU A 127 -6.32 6.71 -3.97
CA LEU A 127 -7.11 7.94 -4.00
C LEU A 127 -7.45 8.42 -2.58
N ALA A 128 -7.79 7.50 -1.67
CA ALA A 128 -8.05 7.82 -0.27
C ALA A 128 -6.80 8.43 0.41
N ALA A 129 -5.62 7.87 0.16
CA ALA A 129 -4.36 8.41 0.68
C ALA A 129 -4.09 9.83 0.15
N TRP A 130 -4.20 10.05 -1.17
CA TRP A 130 -4.03 11.37 -1.78
C TRP A 130 -5.01 12.42 -1.22
N LEU A 131 -6.29 12.06 -1.13
CA LEU A 131 -7.32 12.94 -0.57
C LEU A 131 -7.00 13.31 0.88
N ASN A 132 -6.62 12.33 1.70
CA ASN A 132 -6.33 12.56 3.11
C ASN A 132 -5.04 13.36 3.32
N THR A 133 -4.02 13.16 2.50
CA THR A 133 -2.80 14.00 2.46
C THR A 133 -3.17 15.46 2.19
N TYR A 134 -4.02 15.71 1.19
CA TYR A 134 -4.48 17.06 0.85
C TYR A 134 -5.30 17.70 1.98
N LEU A 135 -6.30 16.99 2.53
CA LEU A 135 -7.13 17.48 3.62
C LEU A 135 -6.32 17.79 4.89
N THR A 136 -5.38 16.91 5.24
CA THR A 136 -4.50 17.10 6.40
C THR A 136 -3.54 18.26 6.18
N GLY A 137 -3.07 18.47 4.95
CA GLY A 137 -2.23 19.60 4.57
C GLY A 137 -2.94 20.95 4.68
N ILE A 138 -4.22 21.03 4.32
CA ILE A 138 -5.02 22.26 4.51
C ILE A 138 -5.18 22.57 6.00
N ARG A 139 -5.58 21.58 6.82
CA ARG A 139 -5.85 21.79 8.26
C ARG A 139 -4.64 22.28 9.05
N LYS A 140 -3.42 21.99 8.58
CA LYS A 140 -2.18 22.43 9.24
C LYS A 140 -1.79 23.88 8.91
N ARG A 141 -2.40 24.48 7.88
CA ARG A 141 -2.14 25.86 7.43
C ARG A 141 -3.12 26.89 8.01
N GLU A 142 -4.20 26.42 8.61
CA GLU A 142 -5.18 27.21 9.38
C GLU A 142 -4.81 27.20 10.87
#